data_AF-A0A5E6N2U4-F1
#
_entry.id   AF-A0A5E6N2U4-F1
#
_cell.length_a   1.000
_cell.length_b   1.000
_cell.length_c   1.000
_cell.angle_alpha   90.00
_cell.angle_beta   90.00
_cell.angle_gamma   90.00
#
_symmetry.space_group_name_H-M   'P 1'
#
loop_
_entity.id
_entity.type
_entity.pdbx_description
1 polymer ?
#
loop_
_entity_poly.entity_id
_entity_poly.type
_entity_poly.pdbx_seq_one_letter_code
_entity_poly.pdbx_strand_id
1 'polypeptide(L)'
;MLIDGRKVLLKQMQNILSLITDLAKDNASIPMLSRTHGQTASPTTVGKEMANFAYRLKRQIKHLESVKIMGKFNGAVGNFNAHICAYPDLDWQHISQVFIQDLGVNYAPYTPQIETHDYMAEYFHSMNRFNTILIDFCRDVWGYISLGYFKQRTIAGEVGSSTMPHKVNPIDFENGEGNLGIANALNTHLADKLAISRWQRDLSDSTVLRNWRELCALPSGLRFYCQRHWKT
;
A
#
# COMPACT_ATOMS: atom_id res chain seq x y z
N MET A 1 -5.84 -10.77 11.26
CA MET A 1 -6.10 -10.59 9.80
C MET A 1 -5.47 -9.31 9.25
N LEU A 2 -6.09 -8.12 9.38
CA LEU A 2 -5.47 -6.88 8.87
C LEU A 2 -4.11 -6.58 9.53
N ILE A 3 -3.97 -6.86 10.84
CA ILE A 3 -2.68 -6.72 11.55
C ILE A 3 -1.59 -7.55 10.88
N ASP A 4 -1.87 -8.81 10.55
CA ASP A 4 -0.91 -9.73 9.97
C ASP A 4 -0.65 -9.42 8.48
N GLY A 5 -1.72 -9.08 7.74
CA GLY A 5 -1.61 -8.59 6.37
C GLY A 5 -0.74 -7.33 6.29
N ARG A 6 -0.90 -6.40 7.23
CA ARG A 6 -0.07 -5.20 7.35
C ARG A 6 1.40 -5.55 7.52
N LYS A 7 1.76 -6.55 8.33
CA LYS A 7 3.17 -6.97 8.51
C LYS A 7 3.78 -7.43 7.18
N VAL A 8 3.04 -8.21 6.39
CA VAL A 8 3.50 -8.68 5.07
C VAL A 8 3.66 -7.50 4.09
N LEU A 9 2.67 -6.61 4.06
CA LEU A 9 2.69 -5.42 3.21
C LEU A 9 3.85 -4.49 3.58
N LEU A 10 4.03 -4.17 4.86
CA LEU A 10 5.11 -3.30 5.32
C LEU A 10 6.48 -3.87 4.96
N LYS A 11 6.69 -5.18 5.11
CA LYS A 11 7.95 -5.82 4.67
C LYS A 11 8.20 -5.62 3.18
N GLN A 12 7.18 -5.77 2.35
CA GLN A 12 7.30 -5.56 0.90
C GLN A 12 7.53 -4.08 0.55
N MET A 13 6.83 -3.16 1.20
CA MET A 13 7.01 -1.71 1.03
C MET A 13 8.40 -1.25 1.46
N GLN A 14 8.92 -1.78 2.58
CA GLN A 14 10.27 -1.52 3.07
C GLN A 14 11.33 -2.07 2.10
N ASN A 15 11.10 -3.25 1.51
CA ASN A 15 11.99 -3.77 0.47
C ASN A 15 12.04 -2.82 -0.74
N ILE A 16 10.90 -2.38 -1.27
CA ILE A 16 10.84 -1.42 -2.38
C ILE A 16 11.56 -0.12 -2.01
N LEU A 17 11.29 0.41 -0.81
CA LEU A 17 11.96 1.61 -0.31
C LEU A 17 13.48 1.44 -0.26
N SER A 18 13.98 0.32 0.28
CA SER A 18 15.42 0.05 0.35
C SER A 18 16.03 0.11 -1.03
N LEU A 19 15.40 -0.54 -1.99
CA LEU A 19 15.97 -0.66 -3.33
C LEU A 19 15.99 0.67 -4.08
N ILE A 20 14.94 1.49 -3.97
CA ILE A 20 14.94 2.86 -4.51
C ILE A 20 15.95 3.75 -3.76
N THR A 21 16.17 3.51 -2.47
CA THR A 21 17.18 4.20 -1.68
C THR A 21 18.60 3.82 -2.11
N ASP A 22 18.84 2.56 -2.41
CA ASP A 22 20.14 2.07 -2.87
C ASP A 22 20.42 2.62 -4.28
N LEU A 23 19.42 2.62 -5.16
CA LEU A 23 19.47 3.33 -6.45
C LEU A 23 19.84 4.81 -6.29
N ALA A 24 19.24 5.49 -5.31
CA ALA A 24 19.55 6.88 -5.03
C ALA A 24 21.01 7.09 -4.64
N LYS A 25 21.55 6.22 -3.78
CA LYS A 25 22.94 6.30 -3.31
C LYS A 25 23.94 5.95 -4.39
N ASP A 26 23.75 4.83 -5.07
CA ASP A 26 24.68 4.30 -6.06
C ASP A 26 24.83 5.23 -7.27
N ASN A 27 23.79 6.02 -7.56
CA ASN A 27 23.74 6.93 -8.70
C ASN A 27 23.74 8.41 -8.28
N ALA A 28 24.15 8.72 -7.05
CA ALA A 28 24.07 10.07 -6.46
C ALA A 28 24.79 11.15 -7.28
N SER A 29 25.92 10.79 -7.91
CA SER A 29 26.77 11.71 -8.69
C SER A 29 26.51 11.67 -10.20
N ILE A 30 25.64 10.80 -10.71
CA ILE A 30 25.42 10.65 -12.16
C ILE A 30 24.56 11.81 -12.67
N PRO A 31 25.11 12.73 -13.48
CA PRO A 31 24.35 13.86 -13.99
C PRO A 31 23.26 13.41 -14.96
N MET A 32 22.11 14.07 -14.91
CA MET A 32 20.98 13.80 -15.78
C MET A 32 20.35 15.11 -16.23
N LEU A 33 20.04 15.23 -17.53
CA LEU A 33 19.31 16.39 -18.04
C LEU A 33 17.84 16.30 -17.59
N SER A 34 17.44 17.25 -16.75
CA SER A 34 16.07 17.35 -16.24
C SER A 34 15.10 17.72 -17.35
N ARG A 35 13.82 17.37 -17.14
CA ARG A 35 12.73 17.85 -17.99
C ARG A 35 11.61 18.45 -17.16
N THR A 36 11.20 19.66 -17.52
CA THR A 36 10.02 20.34 -16.98
C THR A 36 9.07 20.65 -18.13
N HIS A 37 7.80 20.29 -18.01
CA HIS A 37 6.85 20.29 -19.14
C HIS A 37 7.32 19.46 -20.35
N GLY A 38 8.15 18.43 -20.10
CA GLY A 38 8.81 17.63 -21.14
C GLY A 38 9.97 18.34 -21.85
N GLN A 39 10.24 19.62 -21.57
CA GLN A 39 11.32 20.40 -22.17
C GLN A 39 12.59 20.34 -21.33
N THR A 40 13.75 20.52 -21.96
CA THR A 40 15.06 20.51 -21.28
C THR A 40 15.14 21.61 -20.22
N ALA A 41 15.68 21.25 -19.06
CA ALA A 41 15.82 22.16 -17.91
C ALA A 41 17.20 21.99 -17.24
N SER A 42 17.46 22.78 -16.19
CA SER A 42 18.70 22.70 -15.41
C SER A 42 18.99 21.26 -14.96
N PRO A 43 20.24 20.77 -15.09
CA PRO A 43 20.58 19.39 -14.75
C PRO A 43 20.26 19.01 -13.30
N THR A 44 19.99 17.72 -13.11
CA THR A 44 19.86 17.03 -11.81
C THR A 44 20.84 15.86 -11.76
N THR A 45 20.73 14.98 -10.77
CA THR A 45 21.39 13.66 -10.79
C THR A 45 20.36 12.54 -10.74
N VAL A 46 20.69 11.40 -11.35
CA VAL A 46 19.83 10.19 -11.30
C VAL A 46 19.50 9.86 -9.84
N GLY A 47 20.52 9.83 -8.97
CA GLY A 47 20.31 9.51 -7.58
C GLY A 47 19.41 10.50 -6.84
N LYS A 48 19.49 11.80 -7.17
CA LYS A 48 18.62 12.82 -6.60
C LYS A 48 17.15 12.62 -6.99
N GLU A 49 16.85 12.19 -8.22
CA GLU A 49 15.48 11.89 -8.62
C GLU A 49 14.93 10.63 -7.92
N MET A 50 15.75 9.59 -7.77
CA MET A 50 15.35 8.40 -6.98
C MET A 50 15.12 8.75 -5.49
N ALA A 51 15.93 9.65 -4.92
CA ALA A 51 15.79 10.10 -3.54
C ALA A 51 14.45 10.80 -3.27
N ASN A 52 13.89 11.52 -4.26
CA ASN A 52 12.57 12.15 -4.15
C ASN A 52 11.49 11.09 -3.89
N PHE A 53 11.51 9.99 -4.63
CA PHE A 53 10.57 8.87 -4.45
C PHE A 53 10.79 8.17 -3.11
N ALA A 54 12.03 7.84 -2.76
CA ALA A 54 12.35 7.20 -1.48
C ALA A 54 11.83 8.01 -0.28
N TYR A 55 12.03 9.34 -0.30
CA TYR A 55 11.54 10.24 0.75
C TYR A 55 10.00 10.20 0.86
N ARG A 56 9.29 10.31 -0.27
CA ARG A 56 7.82 10.26 -0.32
C ARG A 56 7.27 8.92 0.16
N LEU A 57 7.88 7.81 -0.26
CA LEU A 57 7.47 6.44 0.11
C LEU A 57 7.67 6.16 1.60
N LYS A 58 8.83 6.55 2.16
CA LYS A 58 9.12 6.41 3.60
C LYS A 58 8.06 7.08 4.47
N ARG A 59 7.54 8.24 4.04
CA ARG A 59 6.45 8.92 4.73
C ARG A 59 5.17 8.09 4.77
N GLN A 60 4.79 7.45 3.65
CA GLN A 60 3.56 6.65 3.60
C GLN A 60 3.66 5.33 4.37
N ILE A 61 4.85 4.71 4.42
CA ILE A 61 5.11 3.55 5.27
C ILE A 61 4.84 3.88 6.74
N LYS A 62 5.38 5.01 7.23
CA LYS A 62 5.12 5.49 8.60
C LYS A 62 3.63 5.75 8.86
N HIS A 63 2.91 6.32 7.88
CA HIS A 63 1.47 6.52 8.03
C HIS A 63 0.73 5.19 8.17
N LEU A 64 1.01 4.20 7.32
CA LEU A 64 0.38 2.88 7.40
C LEU A 64 0.70 2.15 8.72
N GLU A 65 1.94 2.28 9.21
CA GLU A 65 2.36 1.77 10.53
C GLU A 65 1.56 2.42 11.66
N SER A 66 1.28 3.72 11.56
CA SER A 66 0.59 4.50 12.59
C SER A 66 -0.93 4.26 12.66
N VAL A 67 -1.54 3.67 11.62
CA VAL A 67 -2.99 3.39 11.62
C VAL A 67 -3.33 2.45 12.77
N LYS A 68 -4.27 2.86 13.62
CA LYS A 68 -4.75 2.05 14.75
C LYS A 68 -5.81 1.09 14.25
N ILE A 69 -5.47 -0.19 14.15
CA ILE A 69 -6.46 -1.22 13.82
C ILE A 69 -7.33 -1.45 15.05
N MET A 70 -8.63 -1.19 14.90
CA MET A 70 -9.60 -1.17 15.99
C MET A 70 -10.42 -2.46 16.03
N GLY A 71 -10.88 -2.82 17.23
CA GLY A 71 -11.74 -3.96 17.50
C GLY A 71 -12.72 -3.63 18.62
N LYS A 72 -13.87 -4.30 18.59
CA LYS A 72 -14.98 -4.03 19.52
C LYS A 72 -15.55 -5.31 20.09
N PHE A 73 -16.06 -5.24 21.31
CA PHE A 73 -16.78 -6.35 21.94
C PHE A 73 -17.85 -5.82 22.91
N ASN A 74 -19.00 -5.37 22.40
CA ASN A 74 -20.03 -4.69 23.21
C ASN A 74 -21.47 -5.15 22.88
N GLY A 75 -21.60 -6.37 22.34
CA GLY A 75 -22.88 -7.03 22.09
C GLY A 75 -23.63 -6.57 20.84
N ALA A 76 -24.93 -6.85 20.81
CA ALA A 76 -25.78 -6.79 19.61
C ALA A 76 -25.96 -5.37 19.03
N VAL A 77 -25.93 -4.33 19.86
CA VAL A 77 -26.14 -2.93 19.42
C VAL A 77 -25.21 -1.95 20.13
N GLY A 78 -24.13 -2.43 20.74
CA GLY A 78 -23.12 -1.56 21.36
C GLY A 78 -23.23 -1.37 22.88
N ASN A 79 -24.26 -1.91 23.53
CA ASN A 79 -24.64 -1.52 24.90
C ASN A 79 -24.50 -2.64 25.95
N PHE A 80 -23.86 -3.77 25.63
CA PHE A 80 -23.69 -4.90 26.55
C PHE A 80 -24.99 -5.53 27.10
N ASN A 81 -26.18 -5.20 26.57
CA ASN A 81 -27.49 -5.60 27.10
C ASN A 81 -27.59 -7.07 27.60
N ALA A 82 -27.20 -8.03 26.77
CA ALA A 82 -27.26 -9.45 27.14
C ALA A 82 -26.28 -9.82 28.26
N HIS A 83 -25.11 -9.19 28.28
CA HIS A 83 -24.08 -9.41 29.29
C HIS A 83 -24.53 -8.88 30.65
N ILE A 84 -25.06 -7.66 30.69
CA ILE A 84 -25.60 -7.02 31.89
C ILE A 84 -26.82 -7.81 32.42
N CYS A 85 -27.68 -8.32 31.53
CA CYS A 85 -28.82 -9.16 31.91
C CYS A 85 -28.39 -10.45 32.62
N ALA A 86 -27.33 -11.10 32.12
CA ALA A 86 -26.84 -12.36 32.69
C ALA A 86 -25.96 -12.16 33.93
N TYR A 87 -25.12 -11.12 33.93
CA TYR A 87 -24.18 -10.82 35.01
C TYR A 87 -24.12 -9.30 35.24
N PRO A 88 -25.03 -8.75 36.05
CA PRO A 88 -25.13 -7.30 36.25
C PRO A 88 -23.98 -6.71 37.06
N ASP A 89 -23.32 -7.51 37.90
CA ASP A 89 -22.27 -7.03 38.82
C ASP A 89 -20.87 -6.96 38.18
N LEU A 90 -20.73 -7.39 36.91
CA LEU A 90 -19.46 -7.36 36.20
C LEU A 90 -19.26 -6.06 35.42
N ASP A 91 -18.05 -5.50 35.48
CA ASP A 91 -17.65 -4.37 34.64
C ASP A 91 -17.37 -4.84 33.20
N TRP A 92 -18.44 -4.93 32.41
CA TRP A 92 -18.36 -5.38 31.02
C TRP A 92 -17.58 -4.44 30.11
N GLN A 93 -17.48 -3.15 30.43
CA GLN A 93 -16.67 -2.22 29.66
C GLN A 93 -15.18 -2.52 29.87
N HIS A 94 -14.76 -2.69 31.12
CA HIS A 94 -13.39 -3.08 31.44
C HIS A 94 -13.03 -4.46 30.87
N ILE A 95 -13.90 -5.46 31.07
CA ILE A 95 -13.70 -6.82 30.51
C ILE A 95 -13.52 -6.77 29.00
N SER A 96 -14.36 -6.01 28.30
CA SER A 96 -14.30 -5.83 26.84
C SER A 96 -13.00 -5.18 26.39
N GLN A 97 -12.57 -4.13 27.08
CA GLN A 97 -11.32 -3.44 26.79
C GLN A 97 -10.13 -4.39 26.95
N VAL A 98 -10.02 -5.07 28.09
CA VAL A 98 -8.94 -6.03 28.37
C VAL A 98 -8.94 -7.15 27.34
N PHE A 99 -10.10 -7.74 27.04
CA PHE A 99 -10.22 -8.80 26.04
C PHE A 99 -9.71 -8.37 24.66
N ILE A 100 -10.10 -7.18 24.18
CA ILE A 100 -9.65 -6.68 22.87
C ILE A 100 -8.15 -6.36 22.88
N GLN A 101 -7.64 -5.80 23.96
CA GLN A 101 -6.23 -5.44 24.09
C GLN A 101 -5.32 -6.67 24.23
N ASP A 102 -5.78 -7.73 24.89
CA ASP A 102 -5.07 -9.02 24.99
C ASP A 102 -4.91 -9.71 23.61
N LEU A 103 -5.82 -9.42 22.67
CA LEU A 103 -5.69 -9.84 21.27
C LEU A 103 -4.70 -8.97 20.46
N GLY A 104 -4.10 -7.95 21.07
CA GLY A 104 -3.20 -7.00 20.41
C GLY A 104 -3.91 -6.02 19.48
N VAL A 105 -5.20 -5.76 19.69
CA VAL A 105 -6.03 -4.85 18.89
C VAL A 105 -6.37 -3.60 19.70
N ASN A 106 -6.52 -2.44 19.05
CA ASN A 106 -6.95 -1.22 19.74
C ASN A 106 -8.44 -1.30 20.08
N TYR A 107 -8.82 -0.84 21.26
CA TYR A 107 -10.21 -0.92 21.73
C TYR A 107 -11.08 0.21 21.16
N ALA A 108 -12.19 -0.15 20.52
CA ALA A 108 -13.26 0.77 20.11
C ALA A 108 -14.40 0.75 21.16
N PRO A 109 -14.48 1.76 22.05
CA PRO A 109 -15.49 1.78 23.12
C PRO A 109 -16.90 2.05 22.62
N TYR A 110 -17.06 2.85 21.56
CA TYR A 110 -18.34 3.26 21.02
C TYR A 110 -18.54 2.71 19.63
N THR A 111 -19.47 1.77 19.49
CA THR A 111 -19.84 1.22 18.19
C THR A 111 -21.33 0.88 18.18
N PRO A 112 -21.97 0.85 17.01
CA PRO A 112 -23.24 0.17 16.85
C PRO A 112 -23.00 -1.35 16.82
N GLN A 113 -23.77 -2.13 16.04
CA GLN A 113 -23.53 -3.58 15.97
C GLN A 113 -22.17 -3.93 15.33
N ILE A 114 -21.68 -3.12 14.40
CA ILE A 114 -20.40 -3.28 13.72
C ILE A 114 -19.38 -2.30 14.29
N GLU A 115 -18.08 -2.60 14.15
CA GLU A 115 -17.05 -1.55 14.24
C GLU A 115 -17.24 -0.58 13.06
N THR A 116 -16.96 0.71 13.23
CA THR A 116 -17.37 1.76 12.27
C THR A 116 -16.56 1.74 10.97
N HIS A 117 -15.51 0.92 10.89
CA HIS A 117 -14.61 0.74 9.76
C HIS A 117 -13.81 2.00 9.38
N ASP A 118 -13.83 3.06 10.20
CA ASP A 118 -13.11 4.31 9.94
C ASP A 118 -11.59 4.08 9.82
N TYR A 119 -11.04 3.23 10.69
CA TYR A 119 -9.62 2.87 10.62
C TYR A 119 -9.29 2.13 9.32
N MET A 120 -10.25 1.44 8.70
CA MET A 120 -10.04 0.78 7.41
C MET A 120 -9.93 1.81 6.30
N ALA A 121 -10.72 2.88 6.34
CA ALA A 121 -10.56 4.00 5.41
C ALA A 121 -9.17 4.66 5.57
N GLU A 122 -8.71 4.90 6.80
CA GLU A 122 -7.35 5.40 7.07
C GLU A 122 -6.27 4.47 6.51
N TYR A 123 -6.46 3.15 6.68
CA TYR A 123 -5.57 2.11 6.19
C TYR A 123 -5.47 2.12 4.66
N PHE A 124 -6.61 2.03 3.96
CA PHE A 124 -6.67 1.97 2.50
C PHE A 124 -6.23 3.29 1.85
N HIS A 125 -6.57 4.44 2.43
CA HIS A 125 -6.05 5.72 1.94
C HIS A 125 -4.53 5.83 2.10
N SER A 126 -3.96 5.28 3.18
CA SER A 126 -2.50 5.21 3.35
C SER A 126 -1.83 4.34 2.30
N MET A 127 -2.45 3.19 1.96
CA MET A 127 -2.01 2.35 0.84
C MET A 127 -2.10 3.09 -0.50
N ASN A 128 -3.22 3.76 -0.78
CA ASN A 128 -3.41 4.50 -2.04
C ASN A 128 -2.35 5.56 -2.25
N ARG A 129 -2.00 6.31 -1.21
CA ARG A 129 -0.91 7.30 -1.30
C ARG A 129 0.43 6.67 -1.64
N PHE A 130 0.76 5.52 -1.05
CA PHE A 130 1.98 4.78 -1.40
C PHE A 130 1.95 4.30 -2.85
N ASN A 131 0.85 3.67 -3.27
CA ASN A 131 0.66 3.17 -4.63
C ASN A 131 0.73 4.28 -5.67
N THR A 132 0.12 5.44 -5.43
CA THR A 132 0.19 6.59 -6.34
C THR A 132 1.61 7.09 -6.53
N ILE A 133 2.44 7.10 -5.47
CA ILE A 133 3.87 7.44 -5.60
C ILE A 133 4.61 6.39 -6.44
N LEU A 134 4.24 5.10 -6.33
CA LEU A 134 4.83 4.05 -7.16
C LEU A 134 4.36 4.09 -8.61
N ILE A 135 3.11 4.47 -8.89
CA ILE A 135 2.63 4.69 -10.27
C ILE A 135 3.44 5.80 -10.93
N ASP A 136 3.63 6.91 -10.21
CA ASP A 136 4.47 8.03 -10.63
C ASP A 136 5.91 7.58 -10.92
N PHE A 137 6.49 6.77 -10.03
CA PHE A 137 7.79 6.15 -10.22
C PHE A 137 7.86 5.24 -11.47
N CYS A 138 6.86 4.37 -11.67
CA CYS A 138 6.80 3.49 -12.84
C CYS A 138 6.79 4.29 -14.14
N ARG A 139 6.01 5.38 -14.20
CA ARG A 139 5.91 6.25 -15.37
C ARG A 139 7.22 6.99 -15.66
N ASP A 140 7.87 7.52 -14.63
CA ASP A 140 9.16 8.19 -14.79
C ASP A 140 10.24 7.21 -15.27
N VAL A 141 10.32 6.02 -14.68
CA VAL A 141 11.28 4.98 -15.13
C VAL A 141 10.99 4.51 -16.55
N TRP A 142 9.72 4.33 -16.91
CA TRP A 142 9.33 4.07 -18.30
C TRP A 142 9.84 5.16 -19.25
N GLY A 143 9.68 6.43 -18.87
CA GLY A 143 10.18 7.58 -19.63
C GLY A 143 11.70 7.60 -19.75
N TYR A 144 12.42 7.32 -18.66
CA TYR A 144 13.88 7.23 -18.66
C TYR A 144 14.40 6.09 -19.55
N ILE A 145 13.71 4.95 -19.58
CA ILE A 145 14.03 3.84 -20.49
C ILE A 145 13.78 4.25 -21.95
N SER A 146 12.64 4.90 -22.23
CA SER A 146 12.28 5.39 -23.57
C SER A 146 13.30 6.40 -24.11
N LEU A 147 13.84 7.26 -23.25
CA LEU A 147 14.89 8.24 -23.57
C LEU A 147 16.30 7.65 -23.61
N GLY A 148 16.46 6.35 -23.32
CA GLY A 148 17.75 5.67 -23.30
C GLY A 148 18.65 6.04 -22.12
N TYR A 149 18.11 6.67 -21.06
CA TYR A 149 18.86 6.97 -19.83
C TYR A 149 19.14 5.69 -19.05
N PHE A 150 18.19 4.77 -19.06
CA PHE A 150 18.33 3.45 -18.45
C PHE A 150 18.29 2.36 -19.51
N LYS A 151 19.10 1.33 -19.32
CA LYS A 151 19.04 0.10 -20.10
C LYS A 151 18.62 -1.04 -19.20
N GLN A 152 17.70 -1.85 -19.69
CA GLN A 152 17.33 -3.08 -19.00
C GLN A 152 18.37 -4.16 -19.28
N ARG A 153 18.84 -4.81 -18.21
CA ARG A 153 19.75 -5.94 -18.32
C ARG A 153 18.94 -7.17 -18.74
N THR A 154 19.27 -7.71 -19.91
CA THR A 154 18.64 -8.94 -20.43
C THR A 154 19.08 -10.16 -19.63
N ILE A 155 18.13 -11.03 -19.30
CA ILE A 155 18.42 -12.37 -18.77
C ILE A 155 18.58 -13.31 -19.96
N ALA A 156 19.63 -14.15 -19.95
CA ALA A 156 19.85 -15.12 -21.02
C ALA A 156 18.64 -16.07 -21.15
N GLY A 157 18.03 -16.10 -22.33
CA GLY A 157 16.83 -16.90 -22.64
C GLY A 157 15.50 -16.15 -22.57
N GLU A 158 15.49 -14.90 -22.09
CA GLU A 158 14.28 -14.08 -22.06
C GLU A 158 14.06 -13.40 -23.42
N VAL A 159 12.93 -13.70 -24.07
CA VAL A 159 12.57 -13.13 -25.39
C VAL A 159 11.70 -11.91 -25.16
N GLY A 160 12.26 -10.70 -25.32
CA GLY A 160 11.52 -9.45 -25.11
C GLY A 160 10.42 -9.18 -26.14
N SER A 161 10.53 -9.75 -27.34
CA SER A 161 9.48 -9.76 -28.36
C SER A 161 9.64 -10.97 -29.28
N SER A 162 8.54 -11.66 -29.57
CA SER A 162 8.51 -12.84 -30.46
C SER A 162 8.89 -12.52 -31.91
N THR A 163 8.85 -11.24 -32.31
CA THR A 163 9.14 -10.80 -33.69
C THR A 163 10.33 -9.83 -33.78
N MET A 164 10.81 -9.29 -32.64
CA MET A 164 11.91 -8.32 -32.59
C MET A 164 12.94 -8.73 -31.52
N PRO A 165 13.95 -9.56 -31.85
CA PRO A 165 14.88 -10.14 -30.88
C PRO A 165 15.80 -9.13 -30.18
N HIS A 166 15.90 -7.89 -30.69
CA HIS A 166 16.66 -6.80 -30.08
C HIS A 166 15.83 -5.93 -29.10
N LYS A 167 14.50 -6.11 -29.05
CA LYS A 167 13.60 -5.24 -28.31
C LYS A 167 13.45 -5.71 -26.86
N VAL A 168 13.80 -4.84 -25.92
CA VAL A 168 13.63 -5.05 -24.47
C VAL A 168 12.63 -4.02 -23.96
N ASN A 169 11.52 -4.47 -23.38
CA ASN A 169 10.39 -3.63 -22.99
C ASN A 169 10.31 -3.45 -21.48
N PRO A 170 9.92 -2.27 -20.98
CA PRO A 170 9.71 -2.01 -19.55
C PRO A 170 8.45 -2.65 -18.96
N ILE A 171 8.18 -3.92 -19.29
CA ILE A 171 6.95 -4.64 -18.98
C ILE A 171 6.68 -4.76 -17.48
N ASP A 172 7.72 -4.87 -16.65
CA ASP A 172 7.54 -4.92 -15.20
C ASP A 172 6.97 -3.62 -14.62
N PHE A 173 7.40 -2.47 -15.16
CA PHE A 173 6.89 -1.16 -14.74
C PHE A 173 5.49 -0.91 -15.27
N GLU A 174 5.20 -1.34 -16.51
CA GLU A 174 3.87 -1.29 -17.10
C GLU A 174 2.87 -2.16 -16.32
N ASN A 175 3.27 -3.39 -15.97
CA ASN A 175 2.51 -4.28 -15.11
C ASN A 175 2.30 -3.70 -13.71
N GLY A 176 3.35 -3.09 -13.14
CA GLY A 176 3.30 -2.38 -11.86
C GLY A 176 2.27 -1.26 -11.89
N GLU A 177 2.35 -0.35 -12.87
CA GLU A 177 1.40 0.75 -13.07
C GLU A 177 -0.05 0.26 -13.15
N GLY A 178 -0.33 -0.72 -14.01
CA GLY A 178 -1.69 -1.23 -14.21
C GLY A 178 -2.29 -1.83 -12.94
N ASN A 179 -1.55 -2.70 -12.26
CA ASN A 179 -2.04 -3.36 -11.04
C ASN A 179 -2.17 -2.40 -9.85
N LEU A 180 -1.27 -1.42 -9.71
CA LEU A 180 -1.39 -0.39 -8.67
C LEU A 180 -2.65 0.47 -8.88
N GLY A 181 -3.02 0.75 -10.13
CA GLY A 181 -4.27 1.45 -10.47
C GLY A 181 -5.51 0.66 -10.05
N ILE A 182 -5.56 -0.63 -10.36
CA ILE A 182 -6.66 -1.54 -9.95
C ILE A 182 -6.75 -1.60 -8.42
N ALA A 183 -5.61 -1.79 -7.74
CA ALA A 183 -5.56 -1.83 -6.28
C ALA A 183 -6.11 -0.53 -5.66
N ASN A 184 -5.78 0.63 -6.23
CA ASN A 184 -6.30 1.91 -5.77
C ASN A 184 -7.81 2.04 -5.92
N ALA A 185 -8.37 1.59 -7.05
CA ALA A 185 -9.82 1.63 -7.27
C ALA A 185 -10.58 0.80 -6.23
N LEU A 186 -10.11 -0.42 -5.96
CA LEU A 186 -10.68 -1.30 -4.94
C LEU A 186 -10.53 -0.71 -3.53
N ASN A 187 -9.34 -0.23 -3.17
CA ASN A 187 -9.08 0.42 -1.89
C ASN A 187 -9.99 1.63 -1.64
N THR A 188 -10.17 2.49 -2.64
CA THR A 188 -11.06 3.66 -2.53
C THR A 188 -12.50 3.21 -2.31
N HIS A 189 -12.98 2.22 -3.08
CA HIS A 189 -14.33 1.70 -2.88
C HIS A 189 -14.52 1.14 -1.46
N LEU A 190 -13.56 0.38 -0.93
CA LEU A 190 -13.64 -0.13 0.44
C LEU A 190 -13.62 0.99 1.48
N ALA A 191 -12.74 1.98 1.32
CA ALA A 191 -12.63 3.10 2.24
C ALA A 191 -13.94 3.90 2.32
N ASP A 192 -14.52 4.22 1.16
CA ASP A 192 -15.72 5.06 1.09
C ASP A 192 -16.98 4.29 1.50
N LYS A 193 -17.10 3.01 1.11
CA LYS A 193 -18.32 2.23 1.33
C LYS A 193 -18.43 1.62 2.72
N LEU A 194 -17.32 1.22 3.34
CA LEU A 194 -17.37 0.49 4.62
C LEU A 194 -17.78 1.39 5.78
N ALA A 195 -17.36 2.66 5.78
CA ALA A 195 -17.69 3.63 6.83
C ALA A 195 -19.19 4.04 6.85
N ILE A 196 -20.00 3.55 5.90
CA ILE A 196 -21.41 3.91 5.77
C ILE A 196 -22.28 2.67 5.98
N SER A 197 -23.09 2.69 7.03
CA SER A 197 -24.08 1.66 7.35
C SER A 197 -25.37 2.29 7.87
N ARG A 198 -26.52 1.80 7.43
CA ARG A 198 -27.83 2.34 7.85
C ARG A 198 -28.12 1.97 9.31
N TRP A 199 -28.42 2.97 10.14
CA TRP A 199 -28.74 2.82 11.56
C TRP A 199 -27.70 1.96 12.33
N GLN A 200 -28.12 1.04 13.20
CA GLN A 200 -27.21 0.21 14.00
C GLN A 200 -26.44 -0.83 13.17
N ARG A 201 -26.91 -1.13 11.95
CA ARG A 201 -26.17 -1.70 10.82
C ARG A 201 -27.14 -2.11 9.71
N ASP A 202 -26.67 -2.07 8.47
CA ASP A 202 -27.09 -3.00 7.42
C ASP A 202 -25.98 -4.01 7.11
N LEU A 203 -26.26 -5.03 6.29
CA LEU A 203 -25.34 -6.15 6.04
C LEU A 203 -24.55 -6.03 4.72
N SER A 204 -24.61 -4.88 4.05
CA SER A 204 -23.90 -4.68 2.78
C SER A 204 -22.37 -4.69 2.92
N ASP A 205 -21.86 -4.40 4.11
CA ASP A 205 -20.43 -4.47 4.43
C ASP A 205 -19.91 -5.92 4.46
N SER A 206 -20.72 -6.89 4.89
CA SER A 206 -20.32 -8.29 5.03
C SER A 206 -19.78 -8.93 3.75
N THR A 207 -20.41 -8.68 2.59
CA THR A 207 -19.90 -9.19 1.31
C THR A 207 -18.66 -8.40 0.86
N VAL A 208 -18.65 -7.09 1.11
CA VAL A 208 -17.56 -6.20 0.70
C VAL A 208 -16.28 -6.50 1.48
N LEU A 209 -16.38 -6.76 2.78
CA LEU A 209 -15.31 -7.21 3.68
C LEU A 209 -14.74 -8.60 3.32
N ARG A 210 -15.23 -9.30 2.29
CA ARG A 210 -14.58 -10.52 1.79
C ARG A 210 -13.55 -10.24 0.70
N ASN A 211 -13.63 -9.07 0.07
CA ASN A 211 -12.77 -8.67 -1.05
C ASN A 211 -11.44 -8.03 -0.58
N TRP A 212 -11.30 -7.67 0.70
CA TRP A 212 -10.05 -7.07 1.19
C TRP A 212 -8.81 -7.95 1.01
N ARG A 213 -9.00 -9.27 0.85
CA ARG A 213 -7.91 -10.24 0.67
C ARG A 213 -7.17 -10.03 -0.66
N GLU A 214 -7.87 -9.54 -1.68
CA GLU A 214 -7.30 -9.23 -3.00
C GLU A 214 -6.28 -8.08 -2.91
N LEU A 215 -6.32 -7.29 -1.82
CA LEU A 215 -5.46 -6.12 -1.61
C LEU A 215 -4.16 -6.41 -0.87
N CYS A 216 -4.01 -7.59 -0.28
CA CYS A 216 -2.81 -7.96 0.49
C CYS A 216 -1.65 -8.48 -0.39
N ALA A 217 -1.82 -8.51 -1.71
CA ALA A 217 -0.78 -8.86 -2.66
C ALA A 217 -0.30 -7.60 -3.38
N LEU A 218 0.85 -7.02 -2.98
CA LEU A 218 1.55 -6.12 -3.89
C LEU A 218 1.94 -6.90 -5.15
N PRO A 219 1.83 -6.31 -6.35
CA PRO A 219 2.14 -7.00 -7.60
C PRO A 219 3.55 -7.59 -7.52
N SER A 220 3.67 -8.90 -7.79
CA SER A 220 4.93 -9.64 -7.74
C SER A 220 6.00 -9.12 -8.72
N GLY A 221 5.62 -8.29 -9.70
CA GLY A 221 6.54 -7.69 -10.68
C GLY A 221 7.58 -6.75 -10.09
N LEU A 222 7.22 -5.93 -9.08
CA LEU A 222 8.17 -4.98 -8.46
C LEU A 222 9.23 -5.67 -7.58
N ARG A 223 8.99 -6.93 -7.16
CA ARG A 223 9.93 -7.71 -6.33
C ARG A 223 11.20 -8.11 -7.08
N PHE A 224 11.14 -8.26 -8.41
CA PHE A 224 12.27 -8.79 -9.19
C PHE A 224 13.22 -7.72 -9.70
N TYR A 225 12.71 -6.53 -10.04
CA TYR A 225 13.50 -5.56 -10.78
C TYR A 225 14.61 -4.91 -9.95
N CYS A 226 14.26 -4.52 -8.74
CA CYS A 226 15.15 -3.74 -7.90
C CYS A 226 16.31 -4.56 -7.31
N GLN A 227 16.14 -5.87 -7.07
CA GLN A 227 17.19 -6.73 -6.48
C GLN A 227 18.28 -7.17 -7.48
N ARG A 228 18.11 -6.98 -8.79
CA ARG A 228 18.97 -7.66 -9.78
C ARG A 228 19.63 -6.79 -10.86
N HIS A 229 19.23 -5.53 -11.08
CA HIS A 229 19.39 -4.96 -12.44
C HIS A 229 19.96 -3.54 -12.60
N TRP A 230 20.66 -2.99 -11.61
CA TRP A 230 21.39 -1.73 -11.82
C TRP A 230 22.90 -1.96 -11.76
N LYS A 231 23.49 -2.25 -12.93
CA LYS A 231 24.90 -1.92 -13.19
C LYS A 231 24.87 -0.86 -14.28
N THR A 232 25.41 0.31 -13.95
CA THR A 232 25.81 1.36 -14.90
C THR A 232 26.68 0.79 -16.01
#